data_AF-A0A8S0U1E5-F1
#
_entry.id   AF-A0A8S0U1E5-F1
#
_cell.length_a   1.000
_cell.length_b   1.000
_cell.length_c   1.000
_cell.angle_alpha   90.00
_cell.angle_beta   90.00
_cell.angle_gamma   90.00
#
_symmetry.space_group_name_H-M   'P 1'
#
loop_
_entity.id
_entity.type
_entity.pdbx_description
1 polymer ?
#
loop_
_entity_poly.entity_id
_entity_poly.type
_entity_poly.pdbx_seq_one_letter_code
_entity_poly.pdbx_strand_id
1 'polypeptide(L)'
;MYNFYSIQSSKYFFGWQISTGPEARQINGPATPLQIKNFTLSQHLQEIHARVTSMILRLPIVASDILSPALRTIYGIACDSVTPLFQAMLDHLEACILQIHDQNFGTLSMDAAIDFDNNASPYMEELQKSILHFRTEFLSRLLPSSGAISTGAETICTRLVRSMASWVLIFFIRHASLVRPLSESGKLRMARDMAELELAVGQNLFPVEQLGAPYQAL
;
A
#
# COMPACT_ATOMS: atom_id res chain seq x y z
N MET A 1 -2.04 10.51 45.77
CA MET A 1 -1.87 9.34 44.88
C MET A 1 -3.14 9.24 44.06
N TYR A 2 -3.11 9.71 42.81
CA TYR A 2 -4.32 10.10 42.08
C TYR A 2 -5.13 8.90 41.58
N ASN A 3 -6.43 9.05 41.78
CA ASN A 3 -7.51 8.08 41.66
C ASN A 3 -7.79 7.64 40.23
N PHE A 4 -8.03 6.33 40.09
CA PHE A 4 -9.03 5.78 39.19
C PHE A 4 -10.38 6.46 39.45
N TYR A 5 -10.91 7.24 38.51
CA TYR A 5 -12.34 7.37 38.15
C TYR A 5 -12.54 8.63 37.29
N SER A 6 -13.46 8.50 36.33
CA SER A 6 -14.06 9.56 35.51
C SER A 6 -13.44 9.82 34.14
N ILE A 7 -13.74 8.94 33.17
CA ILE A 7 -14.46 9.38 31.96
C ILE A 7 -15.55 8.34 31.66
N GLN A 8 -16.70 8.47 32.33
CA GLN A 8 -17.95 7.90 31.87
C GLN A 8 -18.69 9.00 31.08
N SER A 9 -18.31 9.15 29.83
CA SER A 9 -19.01 9.92 28.79
C SER A 9 -18.49 9.32 27.48
N SER A 10 -19.22 8.56 26.66
CA SER A 10 -20.61 8.67 26.28
C SER A 10 -21.09 7.28 25.81
N LYS A 11 -22.20 6.80 26.35
CA LYS A 11 -22.92 5.59 25.89
C LYS A 11 -23.59 5.75 24.51
N TYR A 12 -23.30 6.83 23.77
CA TYR A 12 -23.77 7.07 22.40
C TYR A 12 -22.64 7.05 21.35
N PHE A 13 -21.40 6.68 21.73
CA PHE A 13 -20.24 6.63 20.82
C PHE A 13 -19.87 5.21 20.36
N PHE A 14 -20.83 4.28 20.33
CA PHE A 14 -20.59 2.87 20.00
C PHE A 14 -20.51 2.53 18.50
N GLY A 15 -20.53 3.52 17.60
CA GLY A 15 -20.61 3.28 16.15
C GLY A 15 -19.27 3.17 15.40
N TRP A 16 -18.23 3.89 15.82
CA TRP A 16 -17.06 4.13 14.95
C TRP A 16 -15.71 4.07 15.67
N GLN A 17 -15.50 3.05 16.49
CA GLN A 17 -14.14 2.64 16.86
C GLN A 17 -13.50 1.92 15.67
N ILE A 18 -12.24 2.27 15.35
CA ILE A 18 -11.42 1.57 14.35
C ILE A 18 -11.43 0.08 14.69
N SER A 19 -11.79 -0.75 13.73
CA SER A 19 -11.71 -2.20 13.88
C SER A 19 -10.24 -2.61 13.85
N THR A 20 -9.80 -3.37 14.84
CA THR A 20 -8.41 -3.82 14.99
C THR A 20 -8.37 -5.35 15.06
N GLY A 21 -7.17 -5.92 14.93
CA GLY A 21 -6.95 -7.37 15.02
C GLY A 21 -6.66 -8.04 13.67
N PRO A 22 -6.47 -9.37 13.66
CA PRO A 22 -6.04 -10.13 12.48
C PRO A 22 -6.99 -10.00 11.27
N GLU A 23 -8.30 -10.05 11.50
CA GLU A 23 -9.32 -9.93 10.46
C GLU A 23 -9.38 -8.55 9.81
N ALA A 24 -8.95 -7.51 10.54
CA ALA A 24 -8.89 -6.14 10.01
C ALA A 24 -7.68 -5.91 9.09
N ARG A 25 -6.66 -6.79 9.15
CA ARG A 25 -5.41 -6.66 8.39
C ARG A 25 -5.13 -7.82 7.44
N GLN A 26 -6.05 -8.78 7.30
CA GLN A 26 -5.85 -9.90 6.39
C GLN A 26 -5.76 -9.41 4.94
N ILE A 27 -4.88 -10.01 4.16
CA ILE A 27 -4.67 -9.68 2.74
C ILE A 27 -5.06 -10.83 1.81
N ASN A 28 -5.45 -11.96 2.39
CA ASN A 28 -5.85 -13.16 1.66
C ASN A 28 -7.36 -13.28 1.64
N GLY A 29 -7.92 -13.54 0.46
CA GLY A 29 -9.35 -13.74 0.29
C GLY A 29 -10.14 -12.43 0.28
N PRO A 30 -11.48 -12.50 0.42
CA PRO A 30 -12.32 -11.32 0.31
C PRO A 30 -12.14 -10.37 1.50
N ALA A 31 -12.42 -9.08 1.27
CA ALA A 31 -12.39 -8.09 2.32
C ALA A 31 -13.42 -8.41 3.42
N THR A 32 -12.96 -8.41 4.67
CA THR A 32 -13.82 -8.72 5.82
C THR A 32 -14.81 -7.58 6.10
N PRO A 33 -15.92 -7.86 6.80
CA PRO A 33 -16.82 -6.80 7.27
C PRO A 33 -16.12 -5.73 8.12
N LEU A 34 -15.10 -6.11 8.89
CA LEU A 34 -14.29 -5.18 9.69
C LEU A 34 -13.43 -4.26 8.82
N GLN A 35 -12.85 -4.79 7.75
CA GLN A 35 -12.11 -4.01 6.76
C GLN A 35 -13.03 -3.05 6.01
N ILE A 36 -14.18 -3.53 5.53
CA ILE A 36 -15.17 -2.68 4.86
C ILE A 36 -15.61 -1.53 5.77
N LYS A 37 -15.88 -1.80 7.05
CA LYS A 37 -16.18 -0.76 8.03
C LYS A 37 -15.05 0.28 8.14
N ASN A 38 -13.80 -0.17 8.22
CA ASN A 38 -12.64 0.73 8.29
C ASN A 38 -12.48 1.54 6.99
N PHE A 39 -12.75 0.97 5.83
CA PHE A 39 -12.69 1.66 4.53
C PHE A 39 -13.71 2.80 4.48
N THR A 40 -14.96 2.51 4.84
CA THR A 40 -16.02 3.53 4.93
C THR A 40 -15.66 4.61 5.94
N LEU A 41 -15.11 4.24 7.10
CA LEU A 41 -14.67 5.19 8.12
C LEU A 41 -13.57 6.12 7.58
N SER A 42 -12.53 5.56 6.94
CA SER A 42 -11.45 6.34 6.33
C SER A 42 -11.99 7.34 5.31
N GLN A 43 -12.87 6.89 4.41
CA GLN A 43 -13.42 7.71 3.34
C GLN A 43 -14.26 8.86 3.90
N HIS A 44 -15.17 8.57 4.83
CA HIS A 44 -16.05 9.58 5.43
C HIS A 44 -15.27 10.60 6.27
N LEU A 45 -14.32 10.15 7.09
CA LEU A 45 -13.50 11.07 7.89
C LEU A 45 -12.60 11.94 7.01
N GLN A 46 -12.05 11.39 5.92
CA GLN A 46 -11.29 12.18 4.96
C GLN A 46 -12.16 13.23 4.25
N GLU A 47 -13.38 12.88 3.87
CA GLU A 47 -14.33 13.81 3.27
C GLU A 47 -14.72 14.94 4.25
N ILE A 48 -15.03 14.60 5.50
CA ILE A 48 -15.29 15.58 6.56
C ILE A 48 -14.09 16.49 6.75
N HIS A 49 -12.88 15.91 6.85
CA HIS A 49 -11.66 16.69 6.98
C HIS A 49 -11.49 17.67 5.82
N ALA A 50 -11.67 17.24 4.56
CA ALA A 50 -11.55 18.10 3.39
C ALA A 50 -12.58 19.24 3.38
N ARG A 51 -13.85 18.94 3.68
CA ARG A 51 -14.94 19.93 3.74
C ARG A 51 -14.71 20.96 4.83
N VAL A 52 -14.36 20.51 6.04
CA VAL A 52 -14.14 21.42 7.18
C VAL A 52 -12.86 22.22 7.00
N THR A 53 -11.80 21.64 6.44
CA THR A 53 -10.58 22.39 6.08
C THR A 53 -10.91 23.53 5.11
N SER A 54 -11.70 23.27 4.07
CA SER A 54 -12.14 24.31 3.13
C SER A 54 -12.97 25.42 3.80
N MET A 55 -13.80 25.06 4.78
CA MET A 55 -14.57 26.03 5.57
C MET A 55 -13.68 26.88 6.49
N ILE A 56 -12.69 26.27 7.15
CA ILE A 56 -11.79 26.95 8.08
C ILE A 56 -10.97 28.04 7.39
N LEU A 57 -10.62 27.85 6.10
CA LEU A 57 -9.93 28.89 5.32
C LEU A 57 -10.70 30.22 5.23
N ARG A 58 -12.00 30.23 5.57
CA ARG A 58 -12.86 31.43 5.58
C ARG A 58 -13.07 32.01 6.98
N LEU A 59 -12.52 31.40 8.02
CA LEU A 59 -12.66 31.84 9.41
C LEU A 59 -11.48 32.73 9.84
N PRO A 60 -11.66 33.57 10.88
CA PRO A 60 -10.52 34.25 11.51
C PRO A 60 -9.48 33.26 12.03
N ILE A 61 -8.21 33.67 12.00
CA ILE A 61 -7.05 32.83 12.37
C ILE A 61 -7.24 32.18 13.75
N VAL A 62 -7.76 32.93 14.74
CA VAL A 62 -8.03 32.42 16.09
C VAL A 62 -8.98 31.21 16.08
N ALA A 63 -10.03 31.23 15.26
CA ALA A 63 -10.96 30.11 15.14
C ALA A 63 -10.33 28.92 14.39
N SER A 64 -9.50 29.20 13.38
CA SER A 64 -8.72 28.18 12.67
C SER A 64 -7.76 27.44 13.61
N ASP A 65 -7.04 28.17 14.47
CA ASP A 65 -6.08 27.60 15.41
C ASP A 65 -6.75 26.70 16.45
N ILE A 66 -7.93 27.08 16.93
CA ILE A 66 -8.71 26.26 17.87
C ILE A 66 -9.20 24.96 17.22
N LEU A 67 -9.58 24.99 15.95
CA LEU A 67 -10.14 23.83 15.23
C LEU A 67 -9.08 22.90 14.63
N SER A 68 -7.87 23.41 14.36
CA SER A 68 -6.78 22.65 13.74
C SER A 68 -6.43 21.33 14.47
N PRO A 69 -6.33 21.28 15.82
CA PRO A 69 -6.04 20.03 16.53
C PRO A 69 -7.11 18.96 16.30
N ALA A 70 -8.38 19.32 16.37
CA ALA A 70 -9.49 18.39 16.15
C ALA A 70 -9.49 17.83 14.72
N LEU A 71 -9.18 18.67 13.72
CA LEU A 71 -9.04 18.21 12.34
C LEU A 71 -7.87 17.25 12.14
N ARG A 72 -6.72 17.51 12.77
CA ARG A 72 -5.59 16.57 12.73
C ARG A 72 -5.97 15.23 13.34
N THR A 73 -6.73 15.23 14.44
CA THR A 73 -7.25 13.98 15.04
C THR A 73 -8.18 13.24 14.08
N ILE A 74 -9.11 13.93 13.42
CA ILE A 74 -10.01 13.31 12.41
C ILE A 74 -9.20 12.68 11.27
N TYR A 75 -8.22 13.42 10.75
CA TYR A 75 -7.35 12.92 9.68
C TYR A 75 -6.48 11.74 10.14
N GLY A 76 -5.96 11.79 11.37
CA GLY A 76 -5.18 10.71 11.98
C GLY A 76 -6.01 9.43 12.09
N ILE A 77 -7.21 9.51 12.64
CA ILE A 77 -8.13 8.36 12.75
C ILE A 77 -8.47 7.80 11.35
N ALA A 78 -8.67 8.66 10.36
CA ALA A 78 -8.88 8.23 8.97
C ALA A 78 -7.68 7.42 8.47
N CYS A 79 -6.45 7.90 8.68
CA CYS A 79 -5.23 7.18 8.30
C CYS A 79 -5.11 5.84 9.04
N ASP A 80 -5.23 5.86 10.36
CA ASP A 80 -5.05 4.70 11.23
C ASP A 80 -6.05 3.57 10.93
N SER A 81 -7.20 3.89 10.34
CA SER A 81 -8.20 2.89 9.97
C SER A 81 -7.76 1.97 8.81
N VAL A 82 -6.89 2.45 7.92
CA VAL A 82 -6.45 1.70 6.73
C VAL A 82 -4.98 1.33 6.74
N THR A 83 -4.12 2.09 7.43
CA THR A 83 -2.67 1.84 7.53
C THR A 83 -2.31 0.39 7.86
N PRO A 84 -2.96 -0.30 8.84
CA PRO A 84 -2.61 -1.68 9.17
C PRO A 84 -2.76 -2.68 8.03
N LEU A 85 -3.74 -2.47 7.13
CA LEU A 85 -3.93 -3.32 5.95
C LEU A 85 -2.80 -3.10 4.93
N PHE A 86 -2.45 -1.85 4.68
CA PHE A 86 -1.34 -1.50 3.78
C PHE A 86 0.00 -2.02 4.31
N GLN A 87 0.23 -1.93 5.62
CA GLN A 87 1.43 -2.49 6.23
C GLN A 87 1.48 -4.01 6.08
N ALA A 88 0.38 -4.71 6.35
CA ALA A 88 0.33 -6.16 6.17
C ALA A 88 0.59 -6.58 4.72
N MET A 89 0.08 -5.81 3.75
CA MET A 89 0.35 -6.04 2.33
C MET A 89 1.83 -5.80 2.00
N LEU A 90 2.42 -4.71 2.51
CA LEU A 90 3.82 -4.40 2.29
C LEU A 90 4.73 -5.49 2.87
N ASP A 91 4.48 -5.92 4.10
CA ASP A 91 5.24 -7.00 4.76
C ASP A 91 5.18 -8.30 3.94
N HIS A 92 4.03 -8.61 3.34
CA HIS A 92 3.87 -9.78 2.47
C HIS A 92 4.62 -9.64 1.14
N LEU A 93 4.56 -8.49 0.48
CA LEU A 93 5.31 -8.23 -0.76
C LEU A 93 6.82 -8.30 -0.52
N GLU A 94 7.30 -7.76 0.59
CA GLU A 94 8.70 -7.88 1.02
C GLU A 94 9.08 -9.35 1.23
N ALA A 95 8.25 -10.12 1.93
CA ALA A 95 8.49 -11.54 2.16
C ALA A 95 8.56 -12.34 0.84
N CYS A 96 7.69 -12.04 -0.13
CA CYS A 96 7.78 -12.59 -1.49
C CYS A 96 9.09 -12.21 -2.16
N ILE A 97 9.48 -10.94 -2.15
CA ILE A 97 10.74 -10.48 -2.78
C ILE A 97 11.96 -11.14 -2.13
N LEU A 98 11.97 -11.35 -0.82
CA LEU A 98 13.10 -11.98 -0.13
C LEU A 98 13.39 -13.40 -0.63
N GLN A 99 12.40 -14.11 -1.18
CA GLN A 99 12.58 -15.43 -1.80
C GLN A 99 13.48 -15.39 -3.05
N ILE A 100 13.80 -14.21 -3.58
CA ILE A 100 14.82 -14.03 -4.63
C ILE A 100 16.17 -14.64 -4.22
N HIS A 101 16.49 -14.62 -2.92
CA HIS A 101 17.76 -15.16 -2.40
C HIS A 101 17.77 -16.70 -2.31
N ASP A 102 16.60 -17.34 -2.38
CA ASP A 102 16.48 -18.79 -2.43
C ASP A 102 16.60 -19.34 -3.87
N GLN A 103 16.57 -18.46 -4.88
CA GLN A 103 16.67 -18.83 -6.29
C GLN A 103 18.13 -18.99 -6.73
N ASN A 104 18.39 -19.96 -7.61
CA ASN A 104 19.71 -20.14 -8.19
C ASN A 104 19.86 -19.34 -9.50
N PHE A 105 20.51 -18.18 -9.41
CA PHE A 105 20.85 -17.33 -10.57
C PHE A 105 22.29 -17.56 -11.11
N GLY A 106 23.04 -18.50 -10.52
CA GLY A 106 24.44 -18.73 -10.87
C GLY A 106 24.68 -19.79 -11.94
N THR A 107 23.68 -20.61 -12.24
CA THR A 107 23.84 -21.74 -13.16
C THR A 107 23.85 -21.30 -14.62
N LEU A 108 24.91 -21.71 -15.33
CA LEU A 108 24.99 -21.70 -16.79
C LEU A 108 24.26 -22.93 -17.32
N SER A 109 22.92 -22.93 -17.43
CA SER A 109 22.26 -24.09 -18.04
C SER A 109 22.47 -24.05 -19.56
N MET A 110 23.11 -25.09 -20.12
CA MET A 110 23.06 -25.39 -21.56
C MET A 110 21.62 -25.73 -22.01
N ASP A 111 20.75 -26.11 -21.07
CA ASP A 111 19.31 -26.29 -21.26
C ASP A 111 18.49 -24.99 -21.13
N ALA A 112 19.12 -23.83 -20.85
CA ALA A 112 18.44 -22.54 -20.70
C ALA A 112 17.60 -22.15 -21.94
N ALA A 113 17.98 -22.61 -23.13
CA ALA A 113 17.28 -22.28 -24.37
C ALA A 113 15.86 -22.87 -24.42
N ILE A 114 15.58 -23.95 -23.68
CA ILE A 114 14.24 -24.57 -23.61
C ILE A 114 13.41 -23.98 -22.47
N ASP A 115 14.07 -23.46 -21.42
CA ASP A 115 13.43 -22.99 -20.17
C ASP A 115 13.29 -21.45 -20.10
N PHE A 116 13.87 -20.70 -21.05
CA PHE A 116 13.77 -19.24 -21.13
C PHE A 116 12.35 -18.74 -21.41
N ASP A 117 11.55 -19.56 -22.11
CA ASP A 117 10.23 -19.17 -22.60
C ASP A 117 9.10 -19.32 -21.59
N ASN A 118 9.26 -20.08 -20.48
CA ASN A 118 8.08 -20.48 -19.69
C ASN A 118 8.14 -20.46 -18.16
N ASN A 119 9.26 -20.17 -17.51
CA ASN A 119 9.28 -20.07 -16.05
C ASN A 119 9.54 -18.65 -15.58
N ALA A 120 8.45 -17.89 -15.39
CA ALA A 120 8.48 -16.74 -14.49
C ALA A 120 9.00 -17.22 -13.12
N SER A 121 9.83 -16.40 -12.46
CA SER A 121 10.35 -16.78 -11.15
C SER A 121 9.17 -17.04 -10.19
N PRO A 122 9.12 -18.15 -9.43
CA PRO A 122 7.95 -18.50 -8.62
C PRO A 122 7.52 -17.40 -7.64
N TYR A 123 8.51 -16.72 -7.04
CA TYR A 123 8.25 -15.59 -6.15
C TYR A 123 7.63 -14.38 -6.87
N MET A 124 7.97 -14.17 -8.15
CA MET A 124 7.43 -13.10 -8.98
C MET A 124 5.98 -13.37 -9.38
N GLU A 125 5.66 -14.63 -9.70
CA GLU A 125 4.28 -15.06 -9.95
C GLU A 125 3.38 -14.83 -8.73
N GLU A 126 3.86 -15.20 -7.53
CA GLU A 126 3.14 -14.96 -6.28
C GLU A 126 2.99 -13.47 -5.97
N LEU A 127 4.05 -12.68 -6.21
CA LEU A 127 4.04 -11.23 -6.03
C LEU A 127 3.00 -10.56 -6.93
N GLN A 128 2.95 -10.93 -8.22
CA GLN A 128 1.97 -10.44 -9.18
C GLN A 128 0.54 -10.81 -8.80
N LYS A 129 0.31 -12.08 -8.42
CA LYS A 129 -1.00 -12.54 -7.93
C LYS A 129 -1.45 -11.76 -6.72
N SER A 130 -0.54 -11.54 -5.76
CA SER A 130 -0.81 -10.77 -4.54
C SER A 130 -1.17 -9.32 -4.86
N ILE A 131 -0.40 -8.65 -5.73
CA ILE A 131 -0.66 -7.27 -6.18
C ILE A 131 -2.03 -7.18 -6.88
N LEU A 132 -2.31 -8.09 -7.82
CA LEU A 132 -3.57 -8.12 -8.55
C LEU A 132 -4.75 -8.35 -7.61
N HIS A 133 -4.64 -9.31 -6.71
CA HIS A 133 -5.66 -9.58 -5.69
C HIS A 133 -5.89 -8.36 -4.81
N PHE A 134 -4.82 -7.70 -4.36
CA PHE A 134 -4.93 -6.52 -3.54
C PHE A 134 -5.66 -5.37 -4.27
N ARG A 135 -5.37 -5.22 -5.56
CA ARG A 135 -6.04 -4.26 -6.44
C ARG A 135 -7.53 -4.56 -6.59
N THR A 136 -7.87 -5.79 -6.95
CA THR A 136 -9.25 -6.16 -7.28
C THR A 136 -10.14 -6.22 -6.05
N GLU A 137 -9.63 -6.69 -4.91
CA GLU A 137 -10.40 -6.76 -3.69
C GLU A 137 -10.34 -5.47 -2.87
N PHE A 138 -9.17 -5.01 -2.45
CA PHE A 138 -9.12 -3.93 -1.46
C PHE A 138 -9.11 -2.55 -2.13
N LEU A 139 -8.25 -2.33 -3.13
CA LEU A 139 -8.12 -1.00 -3.74
C LEU A 139 -9.33 -0.59 -4.58
N SER A 140 -10.05 -1.54 -5.18
CA SER A 140 -11.30 -1.24 -5.90
C SER A 140 -12.38 -0.62 -5.01
N ARG A 141 -12.33 -0.88 -3.69
CA ARG A 141 -13.25 -0.34 -2.67
C ARG A 141 -12.76 0.97 -2.08
N LEU A 142 -11.44 1.16 -2.02
CA LEU A 142 -10.79 2.33 -1.42
C LEU A 142 -10.57 3.48 -2.41
N LEU A 143 -10.33 3.16 -3.67
CA LEU A 143 -10.03 4.13 -4.72
C LEU A 143 -11.29 4.42 -5.57
N PRO A 144 -11.48 5.66 -6.02
CA PRO A 144 -12.57 5.98 -6.96
C PRO A 144 -12.47 5.14 -8.24
N SER A 145 -13.62 4.67 -8.75
CA SER A 145 -13.68 3.80 -9.95
C SER A 145 -13.24 4.47 -11.25
N SER A 146 -13.04 5.80 -11.26
CA SER A 146 -12.43 6.47 -12.40
C SER A 146 -10.92 6.25 -12.32
N GLY A 147 -10.41 5.30 -13.12
CA GLY A 147 -9.00 4.90 -13.21
C GLY A 147 -8.02 6.00 -13.63
N ALA A 148 -8.43 7.26 -13.66
CA ALA A 148 -7.52 8.37 -13.59
C ALA A 148 -7.31 8.71 -12.11
N ILE A 149 -6.08 8.57 -11.62
CA ILE A 149 -5.56 9.52 -10.62
C ILE A 149 -5.45 10.86 -11.38
N SER A 150 -6.61 11.38 -11.76
CA SER A 150 -6.80 12.69 -12.32
C SER A 150 -6.40 13.66 -11.23
N THR A 151 -5.90 14.81 -11.66
CA THR A 151 -5.41 16.01 -10.97
C THR A 151 -6.24 16.56 -9.80
N GLY A 152 -7.15 15.79 -9.22
CA GLY A 152 -7.79 16.03 -7.93
C GLY A 152 -6.89 15.74 -6.73
N ALA A 153 -7.27 16.29 -5.58
CA ALA A 153 -6.54 16.21 -4.34
C ALA A 153 -6.16 14.77 -3.96
N GLU A 154 -4.90 14.58 -3.59
CA GLU A 154 -4.38 13.32 -3.06
C GLU A 154 -5.23 12.83 -1.87
N THR A 155 -5.65 11.57 -1.92
CA THR A 155 -6.34 10.90 -0.82
C THR A 155 -5.34 10.16 0.07
N ILE A 156 -5.77 9.79 1.27
CA ILE A 156 -4.97 8.95 2.18
C ILE A 156 -4.59 7.65 1.45
N CYS A 157 -5.55 7.02 0.78
CA CYS A 157 -5.33 5.75 0.09
C CYS A 157 -4.41 5.91 -1.13
N THR A 158 -4.57 6.94 -1.96
CA THR A 158 -3.66 7.14 -3.10
C THR A 158 -2.24 7.43 -2.64
N ARG A 159 -2.05 8.14 -1.52
CA ARG A 159 -0.73 8.33 -0.91
C ARG A 159 -0.12 7.01 -0.45
N LEU A 160 -0.86 6.20 0.31
CA LEU A 160 -0.38 4.92 0.82
C LEU A 160 -0.02 3.96 -0.33
N VAL A 161 -0.86 3.88 -1.37
CA VAL A 161 -0.59 3.07 -2.57
C VAL A 161 0.67 3.55 -3.29
N ARG A 162 0.85 4.87 -3.46
CA ARG A 162 2.07 5.42 -4.08
C ARG A 162 3.32 5.08 -3.28
N SER A 163 3.28 5.25 -1.97
CA SER A 163 4.40 4.92 -1.08
C SER A 163 4.74 3.43 -1.15
N MET A 164 3.73 2.56 -1.14
CA MET A 164 3.90 1.12 -1.28
C MET A 164 4.51 0.74 -2.63
N ALA A 165 3.98 1.28 -3.74
CA ALA A 165 4.50 1.06 -5.09
C ALA A 165 5.97 1.47 -5.22
N SER A 166 6.33 2.67 -4.75
CA SER A 166 7.72 3.13 -4.75
C SER A 166 8.62 2.23 -3.89
N TRP A 167 8.15 1.83 -2.72
CA TRP A 167 8.94 1.01 -1.80
C TRP A 167 9.22 -0.37 -2.36
N VAL A 168 8.23 -1.04 -2.92
CA VAL A 168 8.35 -2.39 -3.51
C VAL A 168 9.42 -2.42 -4.61
N LEU A 169 9.45 -1.41 -5.49
CA LEU A 169 10.45 -1.30 -6.55
C LEU A 169 11.87 -1.09 -6.00
N ILE A 170 12.02 -0.16 -5.04
CA ILE A 170 13.31 0.11 -4.38
C ILE A 170 13.80 -1.14 -3.62
N PHE A 171 12.90 -1.81 -2.92
CA PHE A 171 13.20 -3.01 -2.14
C PHE A 171 13.67 -4.14 -3.06
N PHE A 172 12.97 -4.39 -4.17
CA PHE A 172 13.39 -5.35 -5.18
C PHE A 172 14.80 -5.05 -5.70
N ILE A 173 15.07 -3.83 -6.16
CA ILE A 173 16.39 -3.47 -6.73
C ILE A 173 17.51 -3.64 -5.70
N ARG A 174 17.27 -3.27 -4.44
CA ARG A 174 18.23 -3.48 -3.35
C ARG A 174 18.54 -4.96 -3.15
N HIS A 175 17.52 -5.82 -3.14
CA HIS A 175 17.72 -7.26 -2.93
C HIS A 175 18.30 -7.96 -4.16
N ALA A 176 17.82 -7.64 -5.37
CA ALA A 176 18.36 -8.11 -6.63
C ALA A 176 19.86 -7.78 -6.78
N SER A 177 20.28 -6.59 -6.35
CA SER A 177 21.68 -6.17 -6.41
C SER A 177 22.62 -7.04 -5.57
N LEU A 178 22.11 -7.68 -4.51
CA LEU A 178 22.86 -8.54 -3.59
C LEU A 178 22.96 -10.00 -4.05
N VAL A 179 22.15 -10.42 -5.02
CA VAL A 179 22.10 -11.81 -5.49
C VAL A 179 23.43 -12.23 -6.13
N ARG A 180 24.09 -13.25 -5.57
CA ARG A 180 25.33 -13.84 -6.10
C ARG A 180 25.39 -15.35 -5.80
N PRO A 181 26.06 -16.18 -6.64
CA PRO A 181 26.66 -15.84 -7.93
C PRO A 181 25.59 -15.53 -9.00
N LEU A 182 25.96 -14.73 -10.00
CA LEU A 182 25.04 -14.26 -11.04
C LEU A 182 25.64 -14.52 -12.43
N SER A 183 25.07 -15.48 -13.17
CA SER A 183 25.45 -15.79 -14.55
C SER A 183 24.82 -14.81 -15.55
N GLU A 184 25.21 -14.85 -16.82
CA GLU A 184 24.56 -14.04 -17.87
C GLU A 184 23.07 -14.38 -18.04
N SER A 185 22.71 -15.66 -17.98
CA SER A 185 21.30 -16.09 -17.99
C SER A 185 20.56 -15.62 -16.73
N GLY A 186 21.22 -15.62 -15.57
CA GLY A 186 20.69 -15.07 -14.33
C GLY A 186 20.42 -13.57 -14.42
N LYS A 187 21.31 -12.79 -15.05
CA LYS A 187 21.08 -11.36 -15.31
C LYS A 187 19.85 -11.12 -16.16
N LEU A 188 19.69 -11.89 -17.25
CA LEU A 188 18.53 -11.78 -18.13
C LEU A 188 17.22 -12.13 -17.39
N ARG A 189 17.23 -13.19 -16.59
CA ARG A 189 16.09 -13.54 -15.74
C ARG A 189 15.74 -12.43 -14.75
N MET A 190 16.75 -11.82 -14.11
CA MET A 190 16.53 -10.72 -13.16
C MET A 190 16.00 -9.45 -13.84
N ALA A 191 16.47 -9.15 -15.06
CA ALA A 191 15.93 -8.05 -15.86
C ALA A 191 14.47 -8.28 -16.26
N ARG A 192 14.12 -9.53 -16.62
CA ARG A 192 12.73 -9.93 -16.86
C ARG A 192 11.87 -9.76 -15.62
N ASP A 193 12.32 -10.26 -14.47
CA ASP A 193 11.62 -10.13 -13.18
C ASP A 193 11.37 -8.63 -12.85
N MET A 194 12.35 -7.75 -13.09
CA MET A 194 12.16 -6.30 -12.92
C MET A 194 11.07 -5.74 -13.84
N ALA A 195 11.11 -6.05 -15.13
CA ALA A 195 10.12 -5.57 -16.09
C ALA A 195 8.69 -6.06 -15.74
N GLU A 196 8.60 -7.32 -15.29
CA GLU A 196 7.38 -7.93 -14.78
C GLU A 196 6.85 -7.22 -13.53
N LEU A 197 7.74 -6.87 -12.60
CA LEU A 197 7.39 -6.09 -11.40
C LEU A 197 6.91 -4.69 -11.74
N GLU A 198 7.62 -3.96 -12.59
CA GLU A 198 7.24 -2.60 -13.04
C GLU A 198 5.85 -2.61 -13.69
N LEU A 199 5.60 -3.61 -14.55
CA LEU A 199 4.31 -3.77 -15.19
C LEU A 199 3.20 -4.03 -14.16
N ALA A 200 3.41 -4.95 -13.22
CA ALA A 200 2.44 -5.28 -12.19
C ALA A 200 2.13 -4.07 -11.30
N VAL A 201 3.16 -3.34 -10.88
CA VAL A 201 3.03 -2.10 -10.08
C VAL A 201 2.29 -1.02 -10.86
N GLY A 202 2.70 -0.76 -12.11
CA GLY A 202 2.12 0.28 -12.96
C GLY A 202 0.65 0.06 -13.28
N GLN A 203 0.25 -1.20 -13.54
CA GLN A 203 -1.12 -1.55 -13.88
C GLN A 203 -2.06 -1.63 -12.65
N ASN A 204 -1.54 -2.09 -11.51
CA ASN A 204 -2.40 -2.51 -10.39
C ASN A 204 -2.23 -1.67 -9.13
N LEU A 205 -1.11 -0.98 -8.93
CA LEU A 205 -0.90 -0.13 -7.76
C LEU A 205 -0.91 1.35 -8.14
N PHE A 206 0.13 1.82 -8.82
CA PHE A 206 0.34 3.23 -9.10
C PHE A 206 1.14 3.40 -10.39
N PRO A 207 0.78 4.34 -11.28
CA PRO A 207 1.54 4.61 -12.50
C PRO A 207 3.00 4.95 -12.17
N VAL A 208 3.93 4.14 -12.67
CA VAL A 208 5.36 4.23 -12.29
C VAL A 208 5.97 5.57 -12.69
N GLU A 209 5.49 6.17 -13.78
CA GLU A 209 5.92 7.48 -14.29
C GLU A 209 5.57 8.62 -13.33
N GLN A 210 4.59 8.40 -12.43
CA GLN A 210 4.11 9.37 -11.46
C GLN A 210 4.74 9.18 -10.06
N LEU A 211 5.63 8.20 -9.87
CA LEU A 211 6.31 7.96 -8.58
C LEU A 211 7.35 9.03 -8.23
N GLY A 212 7.80 9.80 -9.22
CA GLY A 212 8.72 10.93 -9.03
C GLY A 212 10.17 10.53 -8.73
N ALA A 213 10.88 11.38 -7.98
CA ALA A 213 12.33 11.26 -7.77
C ALA A 213 12.82 9.89 -7.25
N PRO A 214 12.11 9.18 -6.34
CA PRO A 214 12.57 7.86 -5.87
C PRO A 214 12.64 6.81 -6.98
N TYR A 215 11.75 6.87 -7.97
CA TYR A 215 11.75 5.96 -9.12
C TYR A 215 12.73 6.41 -10.21
N GLN A 216 12.87 7.73 -10.43
CA GLN A 216 13.84 8.29 -11.37
C GLN A 216 15.31 8.04 -10.99
N ALA A 217 15.56 7.70 -9.73
CA ALA A 217 16.90 7.41 -9.21
C ALA A 217 17.27 5.91 -9.26
N LEU A 218 16.36 5.04 -9.71
CA LEU A 218 16.58 3.61 -9.94
C LEU A 218 17.34 3.38 -11.25
#